data_AF-A0A1Y4S0N6-F1
#
_entry.id   AF-A0A1Y4S0N6-F1
#
_cell.length_a   1.000
_cell.length_b   1.000
_cell.length_c   1.000
_cell.angle_alpha   90.00
_cell.angle_beta   90.00
_cell.angle_gamma   90.00
#
_symmetry.space_group_name_H-M   'P 1'
#
loop_
_entity.id
_entity.type
_entity.pdbx_description
1 polymer ?
#
loop_
_entity_poly.entity_id
_entity_poly.type
_entity_poly.pdbx_seq_one_letter_code
_entity_poly.pdbx_strand_id
1 'polypeptide(L)'
;MAGRKICSYCGKKLEGKSCYGSGDGKEEELYCSSECRDKHRTALESVRKNMKWFAAGIIVSVLLVLSSAFLGAGEKESGKLTAGCGMLLLGLTVVLFPYCTPETYAMFGYVKTNRLGRVIGVLVAIFGLWMLFEG
;
A
#
# COMPACT_ATOMS: atom_id res chain seq x y z
N MET A 1 -28.61 -0.47 8.17
CA MET A 1 -27.21 -0.87 7.86
C MET A 1 -26.43 -0.81 9.16
N ALA A 2 -25.89 -1.92 9.63
CA ALA A 2 -25.20 -1.99 10.93
C ALA A 2 -23.87 -1.21 10.85
N GLY A 3 -23.89 0.04 11.27
CA GLY A 3 -22.71 0.92 11.29
C GLY A 3 -21.59 0.26 12.08
N ARG A 4 -20.47 -0.03 11.41
CA ARG A 4 -19.30 -0.64 12.02
C ARG A 4 -18.70 0.36 13.01
N LYS A 5 -18.79 0.03 14.30
CA LYS A 5 -18.18 0.78 15.39
C LYS A 5 -16.68 0.50 15.47
N ILE A 6 -15.89 0.79 14.44
CA ILE A 6 -14.43 0.68 14.49
C ILE A 6 -13.76 1.99 14.08
N CYS A 7 -12.66 2.30 14.75
CA CYS A 7 -11.82 3.46 14.48
C CYS A 7 -11.11 3.34 13.12
N SER A 8 -11.35 4.26 12.19
CA SER A 8 -10.74 4.22 10.83
C SER A 8 -9.21 4.31 10.86
N TYR A 9 -8.61 4.98 11.85
CA TYR A 9 -7.16 5.05 11.99
C TYR A 9 -6.58 3.82 12.70
N CYS A 10 -7.05 3.59 13.93
CA CYS A 10 -6.44 2.70 14.91
C CYS A 10 -7.03 1.28 14.92
N GLY A 11 -8.21 1.06 14.32
CA GLY A 11 -8.87 -0.24 14.24
C GLY A 11 -9.41 -0.77 15.58
N LYS A 12 -9.54 0.08 16.61
CA LYS A 12 -10.20 -0.24 17.88
C LYS A 12 -11.72 -0.23 17.73
N LYS A 13 -12.42 -1.10 18.46
CA LYS A 13 -13.89 -1.07 18.55
C LYS A 13 -14.35 0.16 19.36
N LEU A 14 -15.38 0.83 18.90
CA LEU A 14 -15.96 2.03 19.49
C LEU A 14 -17.14 1.60 20.38
N GLU A 15 -16.87 1.37 21.66
CA GLU A 15 -17.85 0.90 22.64
C GLU A 15 -18.77 2.03 23.14
N GLY A 16 -19.55 2.64 22.24
CA GLY A 16 -20.60 3.60 22.62
C GLY A 16 -20.12 4.94 23.17
N LYS A 17 -18.85 5.28 23.03
CA LYS A 17 -18.31 6.63 23.36
C LYS A 17 -18.60 7.63 22.23
N SER A 18 -18.64 8.93 22.56
CA SER A 18 -18.79 10.02 21.59
C SER A 18 -17.77 9.86 20.46
N CYS A 19 -18.26 9.64 19.24
CA CYS A 19 -17.43 9.42 18.07
C CYS A 19 -17.23 10.75 17.35
N TYR A 20 -15.98 11.06 17.01
CA TYR A 20 -15.68 12.23 16.18
C TYR A 20 -15.86 11.79 14.72
N GLY A 21 -16.90 12.28 14.06
CA GLY A 21 -17.12 12.06 12.62
C GLY A 21 -16.57 13.22 11.79
N SER A 22 -16.06 12.93 10.59
CA SER A 22 -15.88 13.96 9.55
C SER A 22 -17.13 13.94 8.68
N GLY A 23 -17.94 15.00 8.72
CA GLY A 23 -19.23 15.10 8.03
C GLY A 23 -19.10 15.34 6.52
N ASP A 24 -18.32 14.51 5.81
CA ASP A 24 -18.03 14.68 4.38
C ASP A 24 -18.84 13.73 3.46
N GLY A 25 -19.96 13.17 3.95
CA GLY A 25 -21.01 12.57 3.12
C GLY A 25 -20.65 11.32 2.31
N LYS A 26 -19.44 10.76 2.45
CA LYS A 26 -19.00 9.50 1.84
C LYS A 26 -18.29 8.65 2.87
N GLU A 27 -18.99 7.61 3.34
CA GLU A 27 -18.60 6.68 4.41
C GLU A 27 -18.30 7.37 5.76
N GLU A 28 -19.05 7.01 6.80
CA GLU A 28 -18.87 7.61 8.13
C GLU A 28 -17.53 7.18 8.74
N GLU A 29 -16.46 7.93 8.48
CA GLU A 29 -15.17 7.74 9.11
C GLU A 29 -15.30 8.05 10.62
N LEU A 30 -15.34 6.99 11.42
CA LEU A 30 -15.49 7.08 12.87
C LEU A 30 -14.11 7.05 13.53
N TYR A 31 -13.85 8.02 14.43
CA TYR A 31 -12.59 8.13 15.17
C TYR A 31 -12.82 8.04 16.68
N CYS A 32 -11.90 7.37 17.39
CA CYS A 32 -11.98 7.22 18.85
C CYS A 32 -11.56 8.48 19.63
N SER A 33 -10.84 9.39 18.99
CA SER A 33 -10.42 10.69 19.53
C SER A 33 -10.13 11.66 18.39
N SER A 34 -10.18 12.96 18.66
CA SER A 34 -9.73 14.01 17.72
C SER A 34 -8.27 13.82 17.30
N GLU A 35 -7.41 13.37 18.21
CA GLU A 35 -6.01 13.04 17.88
C GLU A 35 -5.89 11.96 16.79
N CYS A 36 -6.74 10.93 16.81
CA CYS A 36 -6.71 9.89 15.78
C CYS A 36 -7.16 10.44 14.42
N ARG A 37 -8.10 11.39 14.43
CA ARG A 37 -8.52 12.10 13.22
C ARG A 37 -7.38 12.91 12.62
N ASP A 38 -6.71 13.72 13.45
CA ASP A 38 -5.62 14.57 12.97
C ASP A 38 -4.41 13.74 12.50
N LYS A 39 -4.04 12.69 13.24
CA LYS A 39 -2.99 11.74 12.80
C LYS A 39 -3.34 11.04 11.48
N HIS A 40 -4.59 10.64 11.30
CA HIS A 40 -5.04 10.03 10.04
C HIS A 40 -4.99 11.03 8.88
N ARG A 41 -5.44 12.27 9.12
CA ARG A 41 -5.40 13.35 8.12
C ARG A 41 -3.98 13.67 7.69
N THR A 42 -3.06 13.86 8.64
CA THR A 42 -1.64 14.15 8.35
C THR A 42 -0.97 12.97 7.64
N ALA A 43 -1.31 11.74 8.01
CA ALA A 43 -0.84 10.54 7.32
C ALA A 43 -1.31 10.53 5.86
N LEU A 44 -2.62 10.71 5.61
CA LEU A 44 -3.20 10.76 4.27
C LEU A 44 -2.69 11.94 3.43
N GLU A 45 -2.41 13.08 4.05
CA GLU A 45 -1.84 14.25 3.37
C GLU A 45 -0.40 13.97 2.91
N SER A 46 0.41 13.36 3.77
CA SER A 46 1.76 12.90 3.42
C SER A 46 1.72 11.85 2.31
N VAL A 47 0.76 10.92 2.38
CA VAL A 47 0.48 9.94 1.31
C VAL A 47 0.15 10.65 0.00
N ARG A 48 -0.80 11.59 0.01
CA ARG A 48 -1.25 12.32 -1.18
C ARG A 48 -0.12 13.11 -1.83
N LYS A 49 0.73 13.76 -1.03
CA LYS A 49 1.89 14.51 -1.53
C LYS A 49 2.91 13.59 -2.20
N ASN A 50 3.13 12.41 -1.62
CA ASN A 50 4.08 11.42 -2.13
C ASN A 50 3.46 10.42 -3.13
N MET A 51 2.14 10.50 -3.38
CA MET A 51 1.41 9.57 -4.24
C MET A 51 1.96 9.56 -5.67
N LYS A 52 2.42 10.71 -6.16
CA LYS A 52 3.06 10.84 -7.49
C LYS A 52 4.35 10.02 -7.58
N TRP A 53 5.17 10.04 -6.54
CA TRP A 53 6.40 9.26 -6.46
C TRP A 53 6.13 7.76 -6.37
N PHE A 54 5.10 7.38 -5.59
CA PHE A 54 4.65 5.98 -5.54
C PHE A 54 4.16 5.49 -6.91
N ALA A 55 3.27 6.24 -7.55
CA ALA A 55 2.75 5.90 -8.87
C ALA A 55 3.88 5.80 -9.91
N ALA A 56 4.84 6.73 -9.89
CA ALA A 56 6.02 6.66 -10.73
C ALA A 56 6.84 5.38 -10.48
N GLY A 57 7.05 5.01 -9.21
CA GLY A 57 7.74 3.77 -8.84
C GLY A 57 7.06 2.52 -9.41
N ILE A 58 5.74 2.42 -9.26
CA ILE A 58 4.95 1.32 -9.83
C ILE A 58 5.06 1.29 -11.36
N ILE A 59 4.88 2.43 -12.02
CA ILE A 59 5.01 2.52 -13.49
C ILE A 59 6.40 2.05 -13.95
N VAL A 60 7.47 2.52 -13.31
CA VAL A 60 8.84 2.11 -13.65
C VAL A 60 9.03 0.62 -13.45
N SER A 61 8.57 0.04 -12.33
CA SER A 61 8.68 -1.39 -12.09
C SER A 61 7.91 -2.24 -13.10
N VAL A 62 6.70 -1.82 -13.50
CA VAL A 62 5.91 -2.50 -14.53
C VAL A 62 6.61 -2.42 -15.88
N LEU A 63 7.17 -1.26 -16.24
CA LEU A 63 7.93 -1.10 -17.47
C LEU A 63 9.18 -2.00 -17.51
N LEU A 64 9.90 -2.15 -16.39
CA LEU A 64 11.05 -3.06 -16.28
C LEU A 64 10.65 -4.53 -16.45
N VAL A 65 9.53 -4.94 -15.85
CA VAL A 65 9.02 -6.31 -16.02
C VAL A 65 8.54 -6.53 -17.46
N LEU A 66 7.86 -5.55 -18.07
CA LEU A 66 7.41 -5.67 -19.46
C LEU A 66 8.59 -5.70 -20.43
N SER A 67 9.58 -4.83 -20.27
CA SER A 67 10.77 -4.81 -21.11
C SER A 67 11.57 -6.12 -20.99
N SER A 68 11.57 -6.76 -19.82
CA SER A 68 12.16 -8.10 -19.65
C SER A 68 11.50 -9.17 -20.52
N ALA A 69 10.18 -9.10 -20.73
CA ALA A 69 9.46 -10.03 -21.61
C ALA A 69 9.77 -9.79 -23.09
N PHE A 70 9.99 -8.53 -23.49
CA PHE A 70 10.39 -8.17 -24.85
C PHE A 70 11.87 -8.50 -25.14
N LEU A 71 12.78 -8.30 -24.18
CA LEU A 71 14.20 -8.63 -24.30
C LEU A 71 14.49 -10.13 -24.12
N GLY A 72 13.64 -10.86 -23.40
CA GLY A 72 13.73 -12.32 -23.23
C GLY A 72 13.55 -13.11 -24.54
N ALA A 73 13.08 -12.47 -25.61
CA ALA A 73 13.06 -13.06 -26.96
C ALA A 73 14.44 -13.05 -27.65
N GLY A 74 15.40 -12.23 -27.20
CA GLY A 74 16.72 -12.06 -27.82
C GLY A 74 17.91 -12.56 -26.98
N GLU A 75 17.89 -12.36 -25.65
CA GLU A 75 19.02 -12.70 -24.76
C GLU A 75 18.52 -13.30 -23.43
N LYS A 76 18.76 -14.60 -23.22
CA LYS A 76 18.19 -15.39 -22.12
C LYS A 76 18.72 -15.05 -20.72
N GLU A 77 19.90 -14.45 -20.61
CA GLU A 77 20.54 -14.11 -19.33
C GLU A 77 20.14 -12.70 -18.84
N SER A 78 20.19 -11.71 -19.73
CA SER A 78 19.92 -10.29 -19.42
C SER A 78 18.45 -10.01 -19.08
N GLY A 79 17.52 -10.77 -19.66
CA GLY A 79 16.08 -10.63 -19.43
C GLY A 79 15.68 -10.97 -17.99
N LYS A 80 16.23 -12.03 -17.42
CA LYS A 80 15.90 -12.47 -16.05
C LYS A 80 16.40 -11.51 -14.97
N LEU A 81 17.62 -10.98 -15.13
CA LEU A 81 18.18 -9.93 -14.26
C LEU A 81 17.28 -8.69 -14.23
N THR A 82 16.79 -8.27 -15.39
CA THR A 82 15.91 -7.10 -15.51
C THR A 82 14.53 -7.36 -14.88
N ALA A 83 13.97 -8.56 -15.07
CA ALA A 83 12.72 -8.98 -14.45
C ALA A 83 12.83 -9.02 -12.92
N GLY A 84 13.89 -9.61 -12.39
CA GLY A 84 14.15 -9.68 -10.95
C GLY A 84 14.33 -8.30 -10.33
N CYS A 85 15.10 -7.41 -10.97
CA CYS A 85 15.21 -5.99 -10.56
C CYS A 85 13.86 -5.27 -10.56
N GLY A 86 13.04 -5.46 -11.60
CA GLY A 86 11.70 -4.89 -11.68
C GLY A 86 10.81 -5.36 -10.52
N MET A 87 10.83 -6.66 -10.21
CA MET A 87 10.05 -7.25 -9.12
C MET A 87 10.54 -6.80 -7.73
N LEU A 88 11.85 -6.69 -7.54
CA LEU A 88 12.45 -6.18 -6.30
C LEU A 88 12.05 -4.72 -6.05
N LEU A 89 12.08 -3.89 -7.09
CA LEU A 89 11.71 -2.48 -7.04
C LEU A 89 10.20 -2.30 -6.79
N LEU A 90 9.38 -3.19 -7.35
CA LEU A 90 7.94 -3.26 -7.07
C LEU A 90 7.69 -3.65 -5.59
N GLY A 91 8.39 -4.65 -5.08
CA GLY A 91 8.32 -5.03 -3.66
C GLY A 91 8.72 -3.88 -2.75
N LEU A 92 9.84 -3.22 -3.03
CA LEU A 92 10.35 -2.10 -2.23
C LEU A 92 9.40 -0.90 -2.25
N THR A 93 8.83 -0.56 -3.40
CA THR A 93 7.85 0.53 -3.53
C THR A 93 6.58 0.25 -2.72
N VAL A 94 6.09 -0.99 -2.70
CA VAL A 94 4.94 -1.41 -1.86
C VAL A 94 5.27 -1.42 -0.37
N VAL A 95 6.50 -1.78 0.03
CA VAL A 95 6.94 -1.71 1.43
C VAL A 95 7.05 -0.26 1.93
N LEU A 96 7.66 0.60 1.11
CA LEU A 96 7.80 2.03 1.41
C LEU A 96 6.44 2.72 1.45
N PHE A 97 5.56 2.36 0.53
CA PHE A 97 4.26 2.98 0.34
C PHE A 97 3.15 1.93 0.19
N PRO A 98 2.67 1.35 1.30
CA PRO A 98 1.58 0.38 1.31
C PRO A 98 0.23 1.08 1.15
N TYR A 99 0.04 1.79 0.03
CA TYR A 99 -1.19 2.52 -0.30
C TYR A 99 -2.24 1.54 -0.81
N CYS A 100 -2.98 0.95 0.12
CA CYS A 100 -4.13 0.12 -0.19
C CYS A 100 -5.34 0.99 -0.55
N THR A 101 -6.33 0.40 -1.21
CA THR A 101 -7.56 1.11 -1.58
C THR A 101 -8.31 1.61 -0.33
N PRO A 102 -9.02 2.76 -0.41
CA PRO A 102 -9.80 3.33 0.70
C PRO A 102 -10.84 2.34 1.25
N GLU A 103 -11.40 1.49 0.37
CA GLU A 103 -12.32 0.41 0.74
C GLU A 103 -11.68 -0.59 1.73
N THR A 104 -10.39 -0.91 1.55
CA THR A 104 -9.67 -1.81 2.47
C THR A 104 -9.38 -1.12 3.81
N TYR A 105 -9.01 0.17 3.78
CA TYR A 105 -8.82 0.96 4.99
C TYR A 105 -10.10 1.07 5.81
N ALA A 106 -11.26 1.22 5.17
CA ALA A 106 -12.56 1.25 5.83
C ALA A 106 -12.91 -0.09 6.51
N MET A 107 -12.44 -1.23 5.96
CA MET A 107 -12.66 -2.57 6.52
C MET A 107 -11.81 -2.88 7.76
N PHE A 108 -10.50 -2.61 7.69
CA PHE A 108 -9.54 -3.07 8.72
C PHE A 108 -8.93 -1.94 9.56
N GLY A 109 -9.11 -0.69 9.16
CA GLY A 109 -8.43 0.48 9.71
C GLY A 109 -7.06 0.71 9.06
N TYR A 110 -6.64 1.97 9.02
CA TYR A 110 -5.41 2.44 8.38
C TYR A 110 -4.16 1.71 8.86
N VAL A 111 -3.95 1.62 10.18
CA VAL A 111 -2.74 1.02 10.75
C VAL A 111 -2.60 -0.47 10.43
N LYS A 112 -3.70 -1.24 10.52
CA LYS A 112 -3.66 -2.70 10.24
C LYS A 112 -3.43 -2.96 8.75
N THR A 113 -4.12 -2.21 7.89
CA THR A 113 -4.00 -2.34 6.44
C THR A 113 -2.59 -1.97 5.97
N ASN A 114 -2.01 -0.90 6.52
CA ASN A 114 -0.64 -0.47 6.22
C ASN A 114 0.39 -1.54 6.62
N ARG A 115 0.17 -2.24 7.75
CA ARG A 115 1.00 -3.38 8.15
C ARG A 115 0.87 -4.55 7.17
N LEU A 116 -0.36 -4.86 6.75
CA LEU A 116 -0.60 -5.95 5.78
C LEU A 116 0.06 -5.65 4.43
N GLY A 117 -0.09 -4.44 3.90
CA GLY A 117 0.54 -4.02 2.65
C GLY A 117 2.07 -4.14 2.71
N ARG A 118 2.69 -3.78 3.85
CA ARG A 118 4.13 -3.99 4.06
C ARG A 118 4.55 -5.45 4.03
N VAL A 119 3.79 -6.34 4.68
CA VAL A 119 4.08 -7.78 4.65
C VAL A 119 4.02 -8.30 3.22
N ILE A 120 3.00 -7.93 2.46
CA ILE A 120 2.86 -8.30 1.05
C ILE A 120 4.06 -7.77 0.24
N GLY A 121 4.43 -6.50 0.43
CA GLY A 121 5.59 -5.92 -0.26
C GLY A 121 6.91 -6.64 0.05
N VAL A 122 7.13 -7.05 1.31
CA VAL A 122 8.32 -7.82 1.70
C VAL A 122 8.34 -9.19 1.02
N LEU A 123 7.20 -9.88 0.96
CA LEU A 123 7.09 -11.17 0.25
C LEU A 123 7.43 -11.01 -1.24
N VAL A 124 6.96 -9.94 -1.88
CA VAL A 124 7.28 -9.63 -3.28
C VAL A 124 8.77 -9.31 -3.45
N ALA A 125 9.37 -8.56 -2.54
CA ALA A 125 10.80 -8.25 -2.60
C ALA A 125 11.67 -9.51 -2.45
N ILE A 126 11.31 -10.42 -1.54
CA ILE A 126 11.99 -11.72 -1.38
C ILE A 126 11.86 -12.55 -2.66
N PHE A 127 10.67 -12.59 -3.26
CA PHE A 127 10.45 -13.28 -4.52
C PHE A 127 11.30 -12.70 -5.67
N GLY A 128 11.42 -11.37 -5.74
CA GLY A 128 12.29 -10.69 -6.71
C GLY A 128 13.78 -10.99 -6.49
N LEU A 129 14.24 -11.03 -5.23
CA LEU A 129 15.61 -11.46 -4.89
C LEU A 129 15.86 -12.91 -5.28
N TRP A 130 14.88 -13.79 -5.05
CA TRP A 130 14.99 -15.18 -5.43
C TRP A 130 15.11 -15.35 -6.95
N MET A 131 14.30 -14.62 -7.73
CA MET A 131 14.44 -14.57 -9.20
C MET A 131 15.79 -14.02 -9.67
N LEU A 132 16.43 -13.13 -8.89
CA LEU A 132 17.77 -12.60 -9.18
C LEU A 132 18.89 -13.60 -8.90
N PHE A 133 18.76 -14.40 -7.84
CA PHE A 133 19.77 -15.38 -7.42
C PHE A 133 19.66 -16.72 -8.16
N GLU A 134 18.44 -17.15 -8.52
CA GLU A 134 18.18 -18.38 -9.28
C GLU A 134 18.15 -18.14 -10.81
N GLY A 135 18.40 -16.89 -11.22
CA GLY A 135 18.28 -16.36 -12.57
C GLY A 135 19.40 -16.78 -13.50
#